data_AF-A0A847MNW6-F1
#
_entry.id   AF-A0A847MNW6-F1
#
_cell.length_a   1.000
_cell.length_b   1.000
_cell.length_c   1.000
_cell.angle_alpha   90.00
_cell.angle_beta   90.00
_cell.angle_gamma   90.00
#
_symmetry.space_group_name_H-M   'P 1'
#
loop_
_entity.id
_entity.type
_entity.pdbx_description
1 polymer ?
#
loop_
_entity_poly.entity_id
_entity_poly.type
_entity_poly.pdbx_seq_one_letter_code
_entity_poly.pdbx_strand_id
1 'polypeptide(L)'
;MMTLEEFRAVFAEAGLSELYDEMQQYAKNSIVIEVQHEVNQQVLGTSRFGGEPDLPPEIEWFSNPETGSPLNFIAQFNCAELSVFDKDNKLPKQGMLYFFYDVEAFLWGFDARDSNGSRVYFYDGVMERLEPRLCPAGIRRFPVSGLLFANRVELPEYTSQ
;
A
#
# COMPACT_ATOMS: atom_id res chain seq x y z
N MET A 1 9.84 5.88 -14.69
CA MET A 1 9.36 4.60 -15.26
C MET A 1 10.60 3.85 -15.75
N MET A 2 10.74 2.56 -15.44
CA MET A 2 11.82 1.72 -16.00
C MET A 2 11.17 0.63 -16.83
N THR A 3 11.41 0.65 -18.13
CA THR A 3 10.98 -0.34 -19.13
C THR A 3 12.01 -1.46 -19.26
N LEU A 4 11.68 -2.54 -19.98
CA LEU A 4 12.67 -3.58 -20.32
C LEU A 4 13.84 -3.04 -21.16
N GLU A 5 13.59 -2.02 -22.00
CA GLU A 5 14.63 -1.40 -22.83
C GLU A 5 15.59 -0.56 -21.97
N GLU A 6 15.05 0.27 -21.08
CA GLU A 6 15.86 1.02 -20.10
C GLU A 6 16.60 0.06 -19.15
N PHE A 7 15.95 -1.04 -18.76
CA PHE A 7 16.56 -2.07 -17.94
C PHE A 7 17.74 -2.76 -18.67
N ARG A 8 17.60 -3.05 -19.96
CA ARG A 8 18.70 -3.55 -20.80
C ARG A 8 19.85 -2.54 -20.89
N ALA A 9 19.53 -1.25 -21.02
CA ALA A 9 20.54 -0.19 -21.08
C ALA A 9 21.37 -0.12 -19.79
N VAL A 10 20.74 -0.26 -18.61
CA VAL A 10 21.46 -0.30 -17.32
C VAL A 10 22.45 -1.46 -17.27
N PHE A 11 22.07 -2.66 -17.74
CA PHE A 11 22.98 -3.81 -17.81
C PHE A 11 24.13 -3.57 -18.80
N ALA A 12 23.86 -2.92 -19.93
CA ALA A 12 24.89 -2.60 -20.92
C ALA A 12 25.91 -1.58 -20.39
N GLU A 13 25.46 -0.51 -19.74
CA GLU A 13 26.32 0.50 -19.11
C GLU A 13 27.19 -0.08 -18.00
N ALA A 14 26.68 -1.07 -17.26
CA ALA A 14 27.42 -1.79 -16.23
C ALA A 14 28.39 -2.85 -16.80
N GLY A 15 28.42 -3.08 -18.13
CA GLY A 15 29.23 -4.14 -18.75
C GLY A 15 28.70 -5.56 -18.51
N LEU A 16 27.43 -5.70 -18.13
CA LEU A 16 26.77 -6.95 -17.75
C LEU A 16 25.77 -7.45 -18.80
N SER A 17 25.93 -7.07 -20.07
CA SER A 17 24.96 -7.40 -21.14
C SER A 17 24.65 -8.89 -21.27
N GLU A 18 25.63 -9.77 -21.04
CA GLU A 18 25.42 -11.23 -21.10
C GLU A 18 24.50 -11.72 -19.97
N LEU A 19 24.57 -11.10 -18.79
CA LEU A 19 23.73 -11.44 -17.65
C LEU A 19 22.28 -10.98 -17.87
N TYR A 20 22.05 -9.92 -18.66
CA TYR A 20 20.70 -9.46 -18.98
C TYR A 20 19.86 -10.56 -19.62
N ASP A 21 20.45 -11.33 -20.54
CA ASP A 21 19.68 -12.31 -21.31
C ASP A 21 19.12 -13.42 -20.40
N GLU A 22 19.83 -13.77 -19.33
CA GLU A 22 19.36 -14.66 -18.27
C GLU A 22 18.41 -13.94 -17.30
N MET A 23 18.71 -12.71 -16.89
CA MET A 23 17.95 -12.02 -15.84
C MET A 23 16.59 -11.49 -16.28
N GLN A 24 16.42 -11.14 -17.56
CA GLN A 24 15.18 -10.55 -18.07
C GLN A 24 13.94 -11.41 -17.81
N GLN A 25 14.10 -12.74 -17.76
CA GLN A 25 12.98 -13.67 -17.52
C GLN A 25 12.42 -13.57 -16.10
N TYR A 26 13.20 -13.04 -15.16
CA TYR A 26 12.79 -12.84 -13.77
C TYR A 26 12.22 -11.44 -13.53
N ALA A 27 12.29 -10.55 -14.51
CA ALA A 27 11.78 -9.19 -14.38
C ALA A 27 10.25 -9.21 -14.21
N LYS A 28 9.76 -8.51 -13.18
CA LYS A 28 8.34 -8.42 -12.83
C LYS A 28 7.87 -6.98 -12.89
N ASN A 29 6.57 -6.82 -13.08
CA ASN A 29 5.92 -5.52 -12.94
C ASN A 29 5.78 -5.18 -11.45
N SER A 30 6.22 -3.98 -11.05
CA SER A 30 5.95 -3.39 -9.75
C SER A 30 5.13 -2.11 -9.91
N ILE A 31 4.29 -1.84 -8.91
CA ILE A 31 3.60 -0.55 -8.76
C ILE A 31 4.43 0.27 -7.78
N VAL A 32 5.11 1.29 -8.30
CA VAL A 32 5.88 2.22 -7.49
C VAL A 32 4.94 3.25 -6.90
N ILE A 33 5.12 3.54 -5.61
CA ILE A 33 4.39 4.55 -4.87
C ILE A 33 5.32 5.75 -4.67
N GLU A 34 4.97 6.89 -5.23
CA GLU A 34 5.64 8.16 -4.99
C GLU A 34 4.79 9.02 -4.05
N VAL A 35 5.41 9.56 -3.01
CA VAL A 35 4.72 10.36 -2.01
C VAL A 35 4.63 11.80 -2.50
N GLN A 36 3.41 12.34 -2.55
CA GLN A 36 3.13 13.74 -2.82
C GLN A 36 2.65 14.42 -1.53
N HIS A 37 3.17 15.62 -1.25
CA HIS A 37 2.81 16.35 -0.03
C HIS A 37 1.38 16.93 -0.05
N GLU A 38 0.80 17.11 -1.23
CA GLU A 38 -0.54 17.66 -1.41
C GLU A 38 -1.52 16.56 -1.80
N VAL A 39 -2.64 16.46 -1.07
CA VAL A 39 -3.77 15.61 -1.43
C VAL A 39 -5.07 16.32 -1.11
N ASN A 40 -6.02 16.26 -2.03
CA ASN A 40 -7.34 16.80 -1.81
C ASN A 40 -8.15 15.85 -0.91
N GLN A 41 -8.14 16.10 0.39
CA GLN A 41 -8.88 15.33 1.40
C GLN A 41 -10.41 15.49 1.30
N GLN A 42 -10.92 16.36 0.41
CA GLN A 42 -12.36 16.45 0.15
C GLN A 42 -12.86 15.31 -0.75
N VAL A 43 -11.96 14.65 -1.48
CA VAL A 43 -12.30 13.49 -2.32
C VAL A 43 -12.18 12.24 -1.47
N LEU A 44 -13.33 11.66 -1.14
CA LEU A 44 -13.40 10.43 -0.35
C LEU A 44 -12.88 9.23 -1.15
N GLY A 45 -12.21 8.33 -0.45
CA GLY A 45 -11.68 7.10 -1.04
C GLY A 45 -10.43 7.31 -1.88
N THR A 46 -9.80 8.49 -1.90
CA THR A 46 -8.50 8.67 -2.59
C THR A 46 -7.38 7.94 -1.86
N SER A 47 -6.44 7.32 -2.60
CA SER A 47 -5.28 6.66 -1.98
C SER A 47 -4.37 7.66 -1.26
N ARG A 48 -3.98 7.34 -0.02
CA ARG A 48 -3.14 8.20 0.82
C ARG A 48 -2.45 7.44 1.95
N PHE A 49 -1.35 8.01 2.41
CA PHE A 49 -0.76 7.67 3.72
C PHE A 49 -1.29 8.61 4.79
N GLY A 50 -1.52 8.06 5.99
CA GLY A 50 -1.90 8.80 7.19
C GLY A 50 -3.19 9.62 7.06
N GLY A 51 -3.39 10.52 8.02
CA GLY A 51 -4.63 11.30 8.13
C GLY A 51 -5.76 10.52 8.81
N GLU A 52 -7.00 10.82 8.42
CA GLU A 52 -8.21 10.11 8.84
C GLU A 52 -8.61 9.16 7.71
N PRO A 53 -8.95 7.89 7.98
CA PRO A 53 -9.43 6.99 6.93
C PRO A 53 -10.87 7.33 6.53
N ASP A 54 -11.21 7.13 5.25
CA ASP A 54 -12.59 7.17 4.78
C ASP A 54 -13.19 5.77 4.93
N LEU A 55 -13.94 5.51 6.00
CA LEU A 55 -14.49 4.18 6.29
C LEU A 55 -15.99 4.13 5.98
N PRO A 56 -16.54 2.95 5.63
CA PRO A 56 -17.99 2.76 5.62
C PRO A 56 -18.57 3.01 7.03
N PRO A 57 -19.80 3.55 7.15
CA PRO A 57 -20.35 3.96 8.44
C PRO A 57 -20.50 2.80 9.43
N GLU A 58 -20.78 1.60 8.92
CA GLU A 58 -20.88 0.35 9.69
C GLU A 58 -19.55 -0.16 10.26
N ILE A 59 -18.41 0.37 9.81
CA ILE A 59 -17.09 -0.08 10.26
C ILE A 59 -16.64 0.79 11.43
N GLU A 60 -16.43 0.15 12.58
CA GLU A 60 -15.80 0.76 13.74
C GLU A 60 -14.28 0.84 13.56
N TRP A 61 -13.62 1.64 14.40
CA TRP A 61 -12.16 1.72 14.39
C TRP A 61 -11.55 0.37 14.79
N PHE A 62 -10.53 -0.08 14.06
CA PHE A 62 -9.89 -1.37 14.35
C PHE A 62 -9.01 -1.29 15.60
N SER A 63 -9.14 -2.29 16.47
CA SER A 63 -8.38 -2.39 17.71
C SER A 63 -7.65 -3.73 17.81
N ASN A 64 -6.59 -3.75 18.61
CA ASN A 64 -5.92 -4.99 19.00
C ASN A 64 -6.91 -5.85 19.82
N PRO A 65 -7.18 -7.11 19.41
CA PRO A 65 -8.19 -7.95 20.05
C PRO A 65 -7.82 -8.39 21.48
N GLU A 66 -6.54 -8.36 21.85
CA GLU A 66 -6.09 -8.75 23.20
C GLU A 66 -6.14 -7.58 24.18
N THR A 67 -5.68 -6.40 23.75
CA THR A 67 -5.56 -5.23 24.64
C THR A 67 -6.76 -4.29 24.55
N GLY A 68 -7.54 -4.35 23.47
CA GLY A 68 -8.60 -3.40 23.15
C GLY A 68 -8.08 -2.04 22.65
N SER A 69 -6.76 -1.82 22.62
CA SER A 69 -6.16 -0.56 22.18
C SER A 69 -6.42 -0.32 20.69
N PRO A 70 -6.77 0.90 20.27
CA PRO A 70 -6.99 1.21 18.86
C PRO A 70 -5.68 1.14 18.07
N LEU A 71 -5.72 0.56 16.87
CA LEU A 71 -4.58 0.50 15.96
C LEU A 71 -4.38 1.84 15.25
N ASN A 72 -3.14 2.17 14.86
CA ASN A 72 -2.88 3.38 14.10
C ASN A 72 -3.21 3.17 12.62
N PHE A 73 -3.91 4.13 12.02
CA PHE A 73 -4.16 4.14 10.58
C PHE A 73 -2.87 4.47 9.82
N ILE A 74 -2.47 3.59 8.90
CA ILE A 74 -1.24 3.73 8.11
C ILE A 74 -1.57 4.26 6.71
N ALA A 75 -2.51 3.62 6.02
CA ALA A 75 -2.79 3.90 4.62
C ALA A 75 -4.18 3.43 4.19
N GLN A 76 -4.74 4.12 3.19
CA GLN A 76 -5.82 3.58 2.37
C GLN A 76 -5.42 3.60 0.90
N PHE A 77 -5.87 2.60 0.15
CA PHE A 77 -5.65 2.48 -1.28
C PHE A 77 -6.96 2.21 -1.99
N ASN A 78 -7.22 2.99 -3.03
CA ASN A 78 -8.30 2.74 -3.96
C ASN A 78 -7.81 1.80 -5.05
N CYS A 79 -8.34 0.58 -5.06
CA CYS A 79 -7.96 -0.44 -6.03
C CYS A 79 -8.24 0.01 -7.49
N ALA A 80 -9.19 0.91 -7.72
CA ALA A 80 -9.44 1.46 -9.05
C ALA A 80 -8.27 2.33 -9.54
N GLU A 81 -7.64 3.12 -8.65
CA GLU A 81 -6.46 3.93 -8.97
C GLU A 81 -5.24 3.07 -9.31
N LEU A 82 -5.11 1.92 -8.63
CA LEU A 82 -4.03 0.95 -8.85
C LEU A 82 -4.25 0.07 -10.09
N SER A 83 -5.50 -0.12 -10.51
CA SER A 83 -5.92 -1.14 -11.49
C SER A 83 -5.19 -1.04 -12.84
N VAL A 84 -4.85 0.18 -13.27
CA VAL A 84 -4.15 0.43 -14.54
C VAL A 84 -2.67 0.06 -14.48
N PHE A 85 -2.09 0.00 -13.27
CA PHE A 85 -0.70 -0.36 -13.00
C PHE A 85 -0.56 -1.84 -12.63
N ASP A 86 -1.62 -2.51 -12.17
CA ASP A 86 -1.61 -3.94 -11.85
C ASP A 86 -1.68 -4.83 -13.12
N LYS A 87 -0.57 -4.94 -13.83
CA LYS A 87 -0.46 -5.73 -15.08
C LYS A 87 -0.63 -7.24 -14.87
N ASP A 88 -0.33 -7.71 -13.66
CA ASP A 88 -0.37 -9.14 -13.30
C ASP A 88 -1.69 -9.56 -12.66
N ASN A 89 -2.66 -8.64 -12.55
CA ASN A 89 -4.00 -8.87 -11.99
C ASN A 89 -3.97 -9.48 -10.59
N LYS A 90 -3.08 -8.98 -9.72
CA LYS A 90 -2.90 -9.46 -8.35
C LYS A 90 -3.78 -8.73 -7.34
N LEU A 91 -4.25 -7.53 -7.68
CA LEU A 91 -5.09 -6.71 -6.81
C LEU A 91 -6.54 -6.73 -7.30
N PRO A 92 -7.52 -6.48 -6.39
CA PRO A 92 -8.88 -6.17 -6.81
C PRO A 92 -8.90 -5.03 -7.84
N LYS A 93 -9.89 -5.03 -8.73
CA LYS A 93 -10.03 -3.94 -9.74
C LYS A 93 -10.72 -2.70 -9.21
N GLN A 94 -11.38 -2.81 -8.07
CA GLN A 94 -12.16 -1.77 -7.40
C GLN A 94 -12.21 -2.04 -5.90
N GLY A 95 -12.77 -1.09 -5.14
CA GLY A 95 -12.86 -1.16 -3.69
C GLY A 95 -11.69 -0.49 -2.97
N MET A 96 -11.72 -0.54 -1.64
CA MET A 96 -10.75 0.10 -0.77
C MET A 96 -9.98 -0.93 0.05
N LEU A 97 -8.66 -0.81 0.07
CA LEU A 97 -7.79 -1.48 1.04
C LEU A 97 -7.41 -0.50 2.13
N TYR A 98 -7.48 -0.94 3.37
CA TYR A 98 -7.06 -0.16 4.54
C TYR A 98 -6.02 -0.93 5.34
N PHE A 99 -5.02 -0.21 5.82
CA PHE A 99 -3.91 -0.75 6.59
C PHE A 99 -3.84 -0.05 7.95
N PHE A 100 -3.92 -0.84 9.01
CA PHE A 100 -3.79 -0.40 10.39
C PHE A 100 -2.72 -1.23 11.11
N TYR A 101 -1.99 -0.59 12.02
CA TYR A 101 -0.89 -1.23 12.74
C TYR A 101 -0.67 -0.60 14.11
N ASP A 102 -0.26 -1.40 15.10
CA ASP A 102 0.12 -0.97 16.44
C ASP A 102 1.59 -0.52 16.43
N VAL A 103 1.80 0.79 16.32
CA VAL A 103 3.14 1.38 16.18
C VAL A 103 3.87 1.51 17.51
N GLU A 104 3.17 1.34 18.64
CA GLU A 104 3.74 1.48 19.97
C GLU A 104 4.19 0.13 20.54
N ALA A 105 3.50 -0.95 20.18
CA ALA A 105 3.88 -2.30 20.57
C ALA A 105 5.10 -2.84 19.79
N PHE A 106 5.51 -2.19 18.70
CA PHE A 106 6.64 -2.58 17.84
C PHE A 106 6.62 -4.08 17.46
N LEU A 107 5.46 -4.59 17.09
CA LEU A 107 5.24 -5.99 16.76
C LEU A 107 5.76 -6.28 15.34
N TRP A 108 6.89 -6.95 15.22
CA TRP A 108 7.58 -7.12 13.92
C TRP A 108 6.96 -8.20 13.03
N GLY A 109 5.97 -8.95 13.51
CA GLY A 109 5.29 -9.99 12.74
C GLY A 109 6.06 -11.32 12.69
N PHE A 110 7.06 -11.51 13.55
CA PHE A 110 7.87 -12.73 13.60
C PHE A 110 7.26 -13.80 14.53
N ASP A 111 6.43 -13.41 15.50
CA ASP A 111 5.61 -14.31 16.31
C ASP A 111 4.17 -14.32 15.78
N ALA A 112 3.50 -15.48 15.80
CA ALA A 112 2.11 -15.58 15.38
C ALA A 112 1.18 -14.64 16.17
N ARG A 113 1.53 -14.33 17.43
CA ARG A 113 0.80 -13.39 18.29
C ARG A 113 0.92 -11.93 17.85
N ASP A 114 1.96 -11.59 17.09
CA ASP A 114 2.15 -10.24 16.55
C ASP A 114 1.06 -9.87 15.54
N SER A 115 0.36 -10.85 14.97
CA SER A 115 -0.76 -10.64 14.03
C SER A 115 -1.88 -9.78 14.63
N ASN A 116 -2.05 -9.80 15.95
CA ASN A 116 -3.02 -8.97 16.68
C ASN A 116 -2.70 -7.47 16.62
N GLY A 117 -1.45 -7.11 16.31
CA GLY A 117 -0.99 -5.73 16.16
C GLY A 117 -1.18 -5.15 14.76
N SER A 118 -1.84 -5.85 13.84
CA SER A 118 -2.04 -5.37 12.47
C SER A 118 -3.40 -5.73 11.92
N ARG A 119 -3.92 -4.92 11.01
CA ARG A 119 -5.16 -5.20 10.30
C ARG A 119 -5.09 -4.69 8.87
N VAL A 120 -5.32 -5.59 7.93
CA VAL A 120 -5.68 -5.27 6.56
C VAL A 120 -7.17 -5.50 6.39
N TYR A 121 -7.89 -4.51 5.89
CA TYR A 121 -9.32 -4.60 5.62
C TYR A 121 -9.63 -4.23 4.18
N PHE A 122 -10.45 -5.03 3.51
CA PHE A 122 -10.91 -4.78 2.15
C PHE A 122 -12.41 -4.48 2.15
N TYR A 123 -12.79 -3.39 1.50
CA TYR A 123 -14.18 -2.98 1.31
C TYR A 123 -14.51 -2.93 -0.18
N ASP A 124 -15.43 -3.78 -0.63
CA ASP A 124 -15.96 -3.85 -2.00
C ASP A 124 -17.39 -3.30 -2.09
N GLY A 125 -17.72 -2.30 -1.25
CA GLY A 125 -19.03 -1.69 -1.24
C GLY A 125 -19.10 -0.39 -2.02
N VAL A 126 -20.19 0.35 -1.81
CA VAL A 126 -20.47 1.64 -2.45
C VAL A 126 -19.54 2.71 -1.90
N MET A 127 -18.76 3.36 -2.78
CA MET A 127 -17.72 4.34 -2.40
C MET A 127 -18.33 5.65 -1.90
N GLU A 128 -19.53 6.00 -2.34
CA GLU A 128 -20.29 7.18 -1.93
C GLU A 128 -20.79 7.10 -0.48
N ARG A 129 -20.75 5.90 0.13
CA ARG A 129 -21.07 5.70 1.55
C ARG A 129 -19.88 5.93 2.47
N LEU A 130 -18.68 6.13 1.93
CA LEU A 130 -17.50 6.36 2.78
C LEU A 130 -17.65 7.66 3.55
N GLU A 131 -17.16 7.67 4.80
CA GLU A 131 -17.17 8.84 5.66
C GLU A 131 -15.80 8.95 6.37
N PRO A 132 -15.23 10.16 6.51
CA PRO A 132 -14.01 10.34 7.28
C PRO A 132 -14.22 9.90 8.73
N ARG A 133 -13.34 9.05 9.24
CA ARG A 133 -13.38 8.61 10.64
C ARG A 133 -12.30 9.32 11.44
N LEU A 134 -12.73 10.12 12.41
CA LEU A 134 -11.82 10.81 13.32
C LEU A 134 -10.93 9.81 14.07
N CYS A 135 -9.63 10.11 14.09
CA CYS A 135 -8.65 9.30 14.82
C CYS A 135 -9.01 9.30 16.33
N PRO A 136 -9.08 8.12 16.97
CA PRO A 136 -9.30 8.02 18.42
C PRO A 136 -8.28 8.83 19.22
N ALA A 137 -8.72 9.36 20.37
CA ALA A 137 -7.83 10.04 21.29
C ALA A 137 -6.81 9.05 21.89
N GLY A 138 -5.60 9.54 22.15
CA GLY A 138 -4.55 8.75 22.81
C GLY A 138 -3.69 7.89 21.89
N ILE A 139 -3.93 7.89 20.58
CA ILE A 139 -3.03 7.26 19.60
C ILE A 139 -2.45 8.26 18.61
N ARG A 140 -1.25 7.96 18.12
CA ARG A 140 -0.57 8.78 17.12
C ARG A 140 -1.37 8.81 15.81
N ARG A 141 -1.67 10.02 15.34
CA ARG A 141 -2.12 10.31 13.97
C ARG A 141 -0.91 10.62 13.10
N PHE A 142 -0.76 9.91 11.98
CA PHE A 142 0.26 10.22 10.99
C PHE A 142 -0.15 11.40 10.11
N PRO A 143 0.79 12.24 9.68
CA PRO A 143 0.51 13.30 8.71
C PRO A 143 -0.01 12.67 7.42
N VAL A 144 -0.87 13.41 6.74
CA VAL A 144 -1.45 12.97 5.48
C VAL A 144 -0.49 13.25 4.33
N SER A 145 -0.34 12.27 3.44
CA SER A 145 0.38 12.44 2.16
C SER A 145 -0.38 11.75 1.04
N GLY A 146 -0.51 12.44 -0.10
CA GLY A 146 -1.05 11.88 -1.33
C GLY A 146 -0.08 10.91 -1.99
N LEU A 147 -0.61 10.06 -2.86
CA LEU A 147 0.16 9.05 -3.56
C LEU A 147 0.02 9.21 -5.07
N LEU A 148 1.14 9.05 -5.76
CA LEU A 148 1.19 8.84 -7.20
C LEU A 148 1.67 7.42 -7.47
N PHE A 149 1.16 6.84 -8.55
CA PHE A 149 1.47 5.47 -8.93
C PHE A 149 2.10 5.44 -10.32
N ALA A 150 3.08 4.56 -10.48
CA ALA A 150 3.71 4.30 -11.76
C ALA A 150 4.08 2.82 -11.87
N ASN A 151 4.18 2.33 -13.10
CA ASN A 151 4.79 1.03 -13.35
C ASN A 151 6.31 1.13 -13.37
N ARG A 152 6.95 0.08 -12.84
CA ARG A 152 8.38 -0.15 -13.03
C ARG A 152 8.62 -1.63 -13.26
N VAL A 153 9.51 -1.94 -14.19
CA VAL A 153 10.06 -3.28 -14.33
C VAL A 153 11.18 -3.41 -13.32
N GLU A 154 11.12 -4.40 -12.44
CA GLU A 154 12.16 -4.66 -11.44
C GLU A 154 12.46 -6.15 -11.36
N LEU A 155 13.68 -6.47 -10.93
CA LEU A 155 14.00 -7.83 -10.52
C LEU A 155 13.50 -8.02 -9.09
N PRO A 156 12.76 -9.11 -8.80
CA PRO A 156 12.38 -9.43 -7.45
C PRO A 156 13.64 -9.59 -6.59
N GLU A 157 13.57 -9.20 -5.31
CA GLU A 157 14.63 -9.54 -4.38
C GLU A 157 14.79 -11.06 -4.32
N TYR A 158 16.03 -11.53 -4.14
CA TYR A 158 16.35 -12.96 -4.13
C TYR A 158 15.53 -13.78 -3.11
N THR A 159 15.05 -13.12 -2.05
CA THR A 159 14.21 -13.70 -0.99
C THR A 159 12.72 -13.76 -1.33
N SER A 160 12.29 -13.12 -2.43
CA SER A 160 10.89 -13.10 -2.89
C SER A 160 10.61 -14.30 -3.80
N GLN A 161 10.57 -15.51 -3.23
CA GLN A 161 10.14 -16.73 -3.93
C GLN A 161 8.68 -17.05 -3.65
#